data_AF-A0AAN9XAG2-F1
#
_entry.id   AF-A0AAN9XAG2-F1
#
_cell.length_a   1.000
_cell.length_b   1.000
_cell.length_c   1.000
_cell.angle_alpha   90.00
_cell.angle_beta   90.00
_cell.angle_gamma   90.00
#
_symmetry.space_group_name_H-M   'P 1'
#
loop_
_entity.id
_entity.type
_entity.pdbx_description
1 polymer ?
#
loop_
_entity_poly.entity_id
_entity_poly.type
_entity_poly.pdbx_seq_one_letter_code
_entity_poly.pdbx_strand_id
1 'polypeptide(L)'
;MMSRERNKVLWNIMIDSYAVSGRFDSALKMFGAMQKVHEPDGYTMQSVIGACAGLGALSLGLWVHAYVLKKCDKKMVGDVFVNTCLVDMYCKCGSLEFAKQVFESMPYRDVNLWNSMILGFAMHGEVEAVLEYYVRMVKVEKIVPNSITFVGVLSACNHRGKVNEGIVHFDVMTKEYNMEPQLEHYGCLVDLFARAGRVNEALNLVSQMPIKPDAVI
;
A
#
# COMPACT_ATOMS: atom_id res chain seq x y z
N MET A 1 -31.78 11.05 16.39
CA MET A 1 -30.72 10.99 15.34
C MET A 1 -29.35 10.62 15.91
N MET A 2 -28.88 11.30 16.98
CA MET A 2 -27.57 11.05 17.61
C MET A 2 -27.29 9.60 18.12
N SER A 3 -28.31 8.81 18.50
CA SER A 3 -28.08 7.43 18.97
C SER A 3 -27.76 6.43 17.86
N ARG A 4 -28.27 6.65 16.64
CA ARG A 4 -28.11 5.72 15.50
C ARG A 4 -26.75 5.90 14.82
N GLU A 5 -26.26 7.14 14.73
CA GLU A 5 -24.90 7.45 14.25
C GLU A 5 -23.82 6.99 15.24
N ARG A 6 -24.04 7.20 16.54
CA ARG A 6 -23.11 6.72 17.58
C ARG A 6 -22.95 5.20 17.54
N ASN A 7 -24.02 4.48 17.22
CA ASN A 7 -23.97 3.03 17.05
C ASN A 7 -23.10 2.66 15.83
N LYS A 8 -23.30 3.30 14.68
CA LYS A 8 -22.49 3.08 13.47
C LYS A 8 -20.98 3.32 13.71
N VAL A 9 -20.63 4.42 14.40
CA VAL A 9 -19.23 4.71 14.75
C VAL A 9 -18.62 3.59 15.61
N LEU A 10 -19.37 3.02 16.54
CA LEU A 10 -18.89 1.90 17.35
C LEU A 10 -18.66 0.63 16.51
N TRP A 11 -19.52 0.33 15.53
CA TRP A 11 -19.28 -0.75 14.58
C TRP A 11 -17.99 -0.56 13.80
N ASN A 12 -17.78 0.64 13.27
CA ASN A 12 -16.57 1.00 12.54
C ASN A 12 -15.31 0.79 13.38
N ILE A 13 -15.31 1.29 14.63
CA ILE A 13 -14.18 1.11 15.55
C ILE A 13 -13.93 -0.37 15.85
N MET A 14 -14.98 -1.16 16.08
CA MET A 14 -14.83 -2.59 16.37
C MET A 14 -14.26 -3.36 15.18
N ILE A 15 -14.79 -3.12 13.98
CA ILE A 15 -14.32 -3.76 12.74
C ILE A 15 -12.84 -3.38 12.50
N ASP A 16 -12.51 -2.10 12.61
CA ASP A 16 -11.15 -1.59 12.42
C ASP A 16 -10.17 -2.17 13.46
N SER A 17 -10.54 -2.15 14.74
CA SER A 17 -9.73 -2.71 15.82
C SER A 17 -9.44 -4.19 15.61
N TYR A 18 -10.43 -4.98 15.16
CA TYR A 18 -10.20 -6.38 14.81
C TYR A 18 -9.25 -6.53 13.61
N ALA A 19 -9.41 -5.71 12.57
CA ALA A 19 -8.57 -5.75 11.38
C ALA A 19 -7.11 -5.39 11.71
N VAL A 20 -6.86 -4.29 12.41
CA VAL A 20 -5.51 -3.84 12.81
C VAL A 20 -4.84 -4.85 13.75
N SER A 21 -5.62 -5.55 14.59
CA SER A 21 -5.10 -6.61 15.48
C SER A 21 -4.83 -7.94 14.78
N GLY A 22 -4.93 -8.02 13.44
CA GLY A 22 -4.75 -9.25 12.67
C GLY A 22 -5.88 -10.28 12.81
N ARG A 23 -6.97 -9.94 13.51
CA ARG A 23 -8.14 -10.82 13.72
C ARG A 23 -9.16 -10.62 12.61
N PHE A 24 -8.73 -10.86 11.38
CA PHE A 24 -9.49 -10.56 10.16
C PHE A 24 -10.84 -11.27 10.08
N ASP A 25 -10.91 -12.56 10.47
CA ASP A 25 -12.19 -13.29 10.53
C ASP A 25 -13.20 -12.63 11.47
N SER A 26 -12.72 -12.06 12.58
CA SER A 26 -13.58 -11.37 13.54
C SER A 26 -14.08 -10.05 12.96
N ALA A 27 -13.23 -9.31 12.23
CA ALA A 27 -13.64 -8.10 11.52
C ALA A 27 -14.76 -8.39 10.51
N LEU A 28 -14.64 -9.47 9.73
CA LEU A 28 -15.65 -9.89 8.74
C LEU A 28 -16.95 -10.38 9.39
N LYS A 29 -16.86 -11.11 10.51
CA LYS A 29 -18.05 -11.47 11.32
C LYS A 29 -18.77 -10.23 11.84
N MET A 30 -18.03 -9.23 12.33
CA MET A 30 -18.62 -7.99 12.80
C MET A 30 -19.28 -7.22 11.66
N PHE A 31 -18.66 -7.18 10.48
CA PHE A 31 -19.26 -6.59 9.29
C PHE A 31 -20.59 -7.27 8.92
N GLY A 32 -20.64 -8.60 8.89
CA GLY A 32 -21.87 -9.34 8.60
C GLY A 32 -22.98 -9.09 9.64
N ALA A 33 -22.63 -8.83 10.91
CA ALA A 33 -23.59 -8.43 11.93
C ALA A 33 -24.06 -6.97 11.74
N MET A 34 -23.15 -6.05 11.40
CA MET A 34 -23.46 -4.65 11.12
C MET A 34 -24.47 -4.51 9.98
N GLN A 35 -24.27 -5.27 8.88
CA GLN A 35 -25.13 -5.22 7.69
C GLN A 35 -26.61 -5.50 7.96
N LYS A 36 -26.95 -6.15 9.08
CA LYS A 36 -28.34 -6.41 9.48
C LYS A 36 -29.04 -5.19 10.06
N VAL A 37 -28.29 -4.17 10.48
CA VAL A 37 -28.78 -3.03 11.26
C VAL A 37 -28.41 -1.69 10.64
N HIS A 38 -27.28 -1.63 9.93
CA HIS A 38 -26.71 -0.42 9.35
C HIS A 38 -26.08 -0.69 7.98
N GLU A 39 -26.16 0.32 7.12
CA GLU A 39 -25.41 0.34 5.86
C GLU A 39 -23.95 0.75 6.12
N PRO A 40 -22.97 0.05 5.51
CA PRO A 40 -21.56 0.40 5.65
C PRO A 40 -21.24 1.72 4.95
N ASP A 41 -20.29 2.48 5.50
CA ASP A 41 -19.65 3.63 4.82
C ASP A 41 -18.25 3.29 4.32
N GLY A 42 -17.60 4.27 3.69
CA GLY A 42 -16.25 4.15 3.17
C GLY A 42 -15.25 3.67 4.21
N TYR A 43 -15.35 4.15 5.46
CA TYR A 43 -14.47 3.70 6.54
C TYR A 43 -14.70 2.22 6.87
N THR A 44 -15.97 1.80 6.97
CA THR A 44 -16.33 0.38 7.13
C THR A 44 -15.70 -0.47 6.02
N MET A 45 -15.84 -0.02 4.77
CA MET A 45 -15.34 -0.76 3.61
C MET A 45 -13.82 -0.83 3.59
N GLN A 46 -13.11 0.24 3.95
CA GLN A 46 -11.65 0.24 4.06
C GLN A 46 -11.16 -0.82 5.05
N SER A 47 -11.71 -0.88 6.26
CA SER A 47 -11.31 -1.89 7.26
C SER A 47 -11.64 -3.32 6.81
N VAL A 48 -12.79 -3.53 6.15
CA VAL A 48 -13.19 -4.85 5.61
C VAL A 48 -12.29 -5.31 4.46
N ILE A 49 -11.96 -4.40 3.53
CA ILE A 49 -11.06 -4.67 2.42
C ILE A 49 -9.65 -4.97 2.97
N GLY A 50 -9.17 -4.17 3.93
CA GLY A 50 -7.90 -4.40 4.63
C GLY A 50 -7.86 -5.77 5.32
N ALA A 51 -8.95 -6.21 5.93
CA ALA A 51 -9.04 -7.55 6.51
C ALA A 51 -8.93 -8.65 5.44
N CYS A 52 -9.53 -8.46 4.26
CA CYS A 52 -9.38 -9.39 3.14
C CYS A 52 -7.93 -9.44 2.63
N ALA A 53 -7.27 -8.28 2.56
CA ALA A 53 -5.87 -8.15 2.18
C ALA A 53 -4.95 -8.90 3.16
N GLY A 54 -5.17 -8.73 4.46
CA GLY A 54 -4.40 -9.39 5.51
C GLY A 54 -4.57 -10.92 5.54
N LEU A 55 -5.73 -11.43 5.10
CA LEU A 55 -5.96 -12.87 4.92
C LEU A 55 -5.36 -13.43 3.63
N GLY A 56 -5.00 -12.58 2.66
CA GLY A 56 -4.70 -13.03 1.30
C GLY A 56 -5.88 -13.72 0.61
N ALA A 57 -7.11 -13.45 1.05
CA ALA A 57 -8.31 -14.18 0.63
C ALA A 57 -8.95 -13.53 -0.61
N LEU A 58 -8.43 -13.85 -1.80
CA LEU A 58 -8.89 -13.27 -3.06
C LEU A 58 -10.41 -13.42 -3.30
N SER A 59 -11.00 -14.56 -2.92
CA SER A 59 -12.43 -14.82 -3.09
C SER A 59 -13.29 -13.84 -2.26
N LEU A 60 -12.86 -13.53 -1.04
CA LEU A 60 -13.51 -12.53 -0.19
C LEU A 60 -13.28 -11.12 -0.74
N GLY A 61 -12.06 -10.82 -1.20
CA GLY A 61 -11.74 -9.57 -1.86
C GLY A 61 -12.64 -9.27 -3.07
N LEU A 62 -12.83 -10.27 -3.94
CA LEU A 62 -13.73 -10.19 -5.09
C LEU A 62 -15.19 -9.97 -4.67
N TRP A 63 -15.64 -10.67 -3.62
CA TRP A 63 -16.99 -10.50 -3.09
C TRP A 63 -17.20 -9.09 -2.53
N VAL A 64 -16.25 -8.56 -1.75
CA VAL A 64 -16.32 -7.21 -1.17
C VAL A 64 -16.27 -6.15 -2.28
N HIS A 65 -15.42 -6.31 -3.29
CA HIS A 65 -15.39 -5.40 -4.42
C HIS A 65 -16.71 -5.41 -5.18
N ALA A 66 -17.28 -6.59 -5.46
CA ALA A 66 -18.60 -6.69 -6.08
C ALA A 66 -19.71 -6.08 -5.20
N TYR A 67 -19.59 -6.16 -3.88
CA TYR A 67 -20.50 -5.49 -2.95
C TYR A 67 -20.41 -3.96 -3.10
N VAL A 68 -19.20 -3.38 -3.12
CA VAL A 68 -19.00 -1.94 -3.37
C VAL A 68 -19.68 -1.52 -4.68
N LEU A 69 -19.45 -2.25 -5.77
CA LEU A 69 -20.00 -1.90 -7.08
C LEU A 69 -21.52 -2.01 -7.16
N LYS A 70 -22.14 -2.96 -6.45
CA LYS A 70 -23.57 -3.29 -6.60
C LYS A 70 -24.48 -2.71 -5.52
N LYS A 71 -23.95 -2.47 -4.32
CA LYS A 71 -24.77 -2.13 -3.14
C LYS A 71 -24.47 -0.76 -2.58
N CYS A 72 -23.40 -0.11 -3.02
CA CYS A 72 -22.96 1.16 -2.46
C CYS A 72 -23.25 2.30 -3.42
N ASP A 73 -23.30 3.52 -2.87
CA ASP A 73 -23.56 4.71 -3.68
C ASP A 73 -22.37 5.03 -4.61
N LYS A 74 -22.62 5.86 -5.62
CA LYS A 74 -21.61 6.27 -6.59
C LYS A 74 -20.43 7.01 -5.95
N LYS A 75 -20.67 7.68 -4.81
CA LYS A 75 -19.62 8.40 -4.09
C LYS A 75 -18.61 7.41 -3.52
N MET A 76 -19.07 6.30 -2.95
CA MET A 76 -18.19 5.25 -2.42
C MET A 76 -17.50 4.46 -3.51
N VAL A 77 -18.19 4.17 -4.63
CA VAL A 77 -17.57 3.49 -5.78
C VAL A 77 -16.40 4.29 -6.35
N GLY A 78 -16.54 5.63 -6.43
CA GLY A 78 -15.48 6.53 -6.90
C GLY A 78 -14.55 7.05 -5.81
N ASP A 79 -14.64 6.55 -4.57
CA ASP A 79 -13.83 7.04 -3.46
C ASP A 79 -12.39 6.55 -3.60
N VAL A 80 -11.44 7.49 -3.64
CA VAL A 80 -10.02 7.17 -3.85
C VAL A 80 -9.44 6.32 -2.72
N PHE A 81 -9.89 6.49 -1.48
CA PHE A 81 -9.39 5.70 -0.35
C PHE A 81 -9.87 4.26 -0.40
N VAL A 82 -11.15 4.05 -0.76
CA VAL A 82 -11.70 2.69 -0.96
C VAL A 82 -10.96 1.98 -2.11
N ASN A 83 -10.73 2.68 -3.23
CA ASN A 83 -10.03 2.10 -4.38
C ASN A 83 -8.54 1.84 -4.10
N THR A 84 -7.87 2.69 -3.33
CA THR A 84 -6.51 2.45 -2.82
C THR A 84 -6.45 1.16 -1.99
N CYS A 85 -7.42 0.94 -1.09
CA CYS A 85 -7.51 -0.31 -0.33
C CYS A 85 -7.79 -1.53 -1.23
N LEU A 86 -8.63 -1.39 -2.26
CA LEU A 86 -8.89 -2.47 -3.22
C LEU A 86 -7.64 -2.84 -4.01
N VAL A 87 -6.88 -1.85 -4.48
CA VAL A 87 -5.59 -2.07 -5.15
C VAL A 87 -4.62 -2.81 -4.24
N ASP A 88 -4.41 -2.32 -3.01
CA ASP A 88 -3.54 -2.98 -2.03
C ASP A 88 -3.99 -4.43 -1.75
N MET A 89 -5.30 -4.65 -1.58
CA MET A 89 -5.87 -5.97 -1.37
C MET A 89 -5.60 -6.91 -2.54
N TYR A 90 -5.83 -6.47 -3.77
CA TYR A 90 -5.58 -7.29 -4.96
C TYR A 90 -4.09 -7.60 -5.13
N CYS A 91 -3.21 -6.63 -4.88
CA CYS A 91 -1.77 -6.85 -4.87
C CYS A 91 -1.37 -7.91 -3.83
N LYS A 92 -1.83 -7.80 -2.58
CA LYS A 92 -1.54 -8.77 -1.51
C LYS A 92 -2.13 -10.16 -1.75
N CYS A 93 -3.25 -10.23 -2.47
CA CYS A 93 -3.85 -11.49 -2.91
C CYS A 93 -3.20 -12.08 -4.17
N GLY A 94 -2.15 -11.45 -4.71
CA GLY A 94 -1.43 -11.93 -5.89
C GLY A 94 -2.13 -11.67 -7.22
N SER A 95 -3.14 -10.81 -7.26
CA SER A 95 -3.88 -10.49 -8.48
C SER A 95 -3.57 -9.08 -8.99
N LEU A 96 -2.38 -8.93 -9.57
CA LEU A 96 -1.93 -7.66 -10.16
C LEU A 96 -2.82 -7.18 -11.30
N GLU A 97 -3.45 -8.09 -12.04
CA GLU A 97 -4.35 -7.74 -13.14
C GLU A 97 -5.58 -6.98 -12.62
N PHE A 98 -6.26 -7.48 -11.59
CA PHE A 98 -7.40 -6.76 -10.99
C PHE A 98 -6.97 -5.47 -10.29
N ALA A 99 -5.80 -5.45 -9.64
CA ALA A 99 -5.24 -4.23 -9.07
C ALA A 99 -5.08 -3.14 -10.15
N LYS A 100 -4.47 -3.49 -11.29
CA LYS A 100 -4.32 -2.59 -12.44
C LYS A 100 -5.66 -2.14 -13.02
N GLN A 101 -6.64 -3.03 -13.13
CA GLN A 101 -7.97 -2.67 -13.62
C GLN A 101 -8.66 -1.63 -12.72
N VAL A 102 -8.61 -1.82 -11.41
CA VAL A 102 -9.13 -0.84 -10.44
C VAL A 102 -8.39 0.49 -10.58
N PHE A 103 -7.06 0.44 -10.58
CA PHE A 103 -6.23 1.63 -10.75
C PHE A 103 -6.54 2.41 -12.03
N GLU A 104 -6.63 1.73 -13.18
CA GLU A 104 -6.89 2.39 -14.47
C GLU A 104 -8.32 2.91 -14.57
N SER A 105 -9.29 2.34 -13.84
CA SER A 105 -10.67 2.83 -13.80
C SER A 105 -10.83 4.18 -13.07
N MET A 106 -9.86 4.56 -12.24
CA MET A 106 -9.94 5.77 -11.41
C MET A 106 -9.58 7.03 -12.20
N PRO A 107 -10.49 8.02 -12.33
CA PRO A 107 -10.20 9.25 -13.09
C PRO A 107 -9.22 10.17 -12.36
N TYR A 108 -9.22 10.12 -11.03
CA TYR A 108 -8.28 10.84 -10.17
C TYR A 108 -7.50 9.84 -9.34
N ARG A 109 -6.17 9.98 -9.34
CA ARG A 109 -5.25 9.09 -8.62
C ARG A 109 -4.32 9.94 -7.78
N ASP A 110 -4.48 9.86 -6.47
CA ASP A 110 -3.59 10.55 -5.53
C ASP A 110 -2.27 9.77 -5.37
N VAL A 111 -1.32 10.36 -4.65
CA VAL A 111 -0.01 9.73 -4.39
C VAL A 111 -0.15 8.37 -3.71
N ASN A 112 -1.17 8.15 -2.88
CA ASN A 112 -1.37 6.88 -2.18
C ASN A 112 -1.81 5.76 -3.12
N LEU A 113 -2.70 6.06 -4.07
CA LEU A 113 -3.12 5.10 -5.09
C LEU A 113 -1.96 4.71 -6.02
N TRP A 114 -1.11 5.67 -6.40
CA TRP A 114 0.14 5.41 -7.14
C TRP A 114 1.10 4.53 -6.35
N ASN A 115 1.34 4.87 -5.08
CA ASN A 115 2.21 4.11 -4.20
C ASN A 115 1.72 2.68 -4.01
N SER A 116 0.40 2.46 -3.94
CA SER A 116 -0.17 1.11 -3.79
C SER A 116 0.16 0.22 -4.99
N MET A 117 0.10 0.75 -6.23
CA MET A 117 0.54 0.01 -7.42
C MET A 117 2.06 -0.21 -7.46
N ILE A 118 2.84 0.83 -7.15
CA ILE A 118 4.32 0.75 -7.16
C ILE A 118 4.81 -0.30 -6.14
N LEU A 119 4.31 -0.26 -4.91
CA LEU A 119 4.61 -1.25 -3.87
C LEU A 119 4.09 -2.64 -4.25
N GLY A 120 2.89 -2.70 -4.85
CA GLY A 120 2.33 -3.94 -5.37
C GLY A 120 3.25 -4.62 -6.37
N PHE A 121 3.73 -3.89 -7.39
CA PHE A 121 4.70 -4.42 -8.35
C PHE A 121 6.02 -4.80 -7.70
N ALA A 122 6.54 -3.98 -6.78
CA ALA A 122 7.78 -4.26 -6.07
C ALA A 122 7.70 -5.57 -5.27
N MET A 123 6.60 -5.79 -4.54
CA MET A 123 6.33 -7.01 -3.77
C MET A 123 6.31 -8.29 -4.64
N HIS A 124 5.91 -8.16 -5.90
CA HIS A 124 5.87 -9.26 -6.87
C HIS A 124 7.14 -9.34 -7.74
N GLY A 125 8.15 -8.51 -7.50
CA GLY A 125 9.40 -8.51 -8.26
C GLY A 125 9.28 -7.95 -9.68
N GLU A 126 8.21 -7.22 -9.99
CA GLU A 126 7.92 -6.62 -11.30
C GLU A 126 8.68 -5.28 -11.48
N VAL A 127 10.01 -5.33 -11.47
CA VAL A 127 10.89 -4.15 -11.44
C VAL A 127 10.64 -3.21 -12.62
N GLU A 128 10.44 -3.75 -13.82
CA GLU A 128 10.16 -2.93 -15.00
C GLU A 128 8.86 -2.14 -14.84
N ALA A 129 7.81 -2.76 -14.28
CA ALA A 129 6.53 -2.10 -14.04
C ALA A 129 6.64 -1.03 -12.93
N VAL A 130 7.44 -1.27 -11.88
CA VAL A 130 7.74 -0.26 -10.85
C VAL A 130 8.33 1.01 -11.46
N LEU A 131 9.35 0.86 -12.30
CA LEU A 131 10.02 1.99 -12.95
C LEU A 131 9.10 2.68 -13.96
N GLU A 132 8.33 1.92 -14.73
CA GLU A 132 7.32 2.47 -15.65
C GLU A 132 6.29 3.33 -14.91
N TYR A 133 5.74 2.82 -13.81
CA TYR A 133 4.73 3.54 -13.02
C TYR A 133 5.31 4.75 -12.30
N TYR A 134 6.53 4.65 -11.77
CA TYR A 134 7.25 5.80 -11.20
C TYR A 134 7.45 6.90 -12.26
N VAL A 135 7.92 6.53 -13.46
CA VAL A 135 8.13 7.48 -14.56
C VAL A 135 6.81 8.08 -15.02
N ARG A 136 5.74 7.29 -15.16
CA ARG A 136 4.39 7.78 -15.51
C ARG A 136 3.87 8.77 -14.47
N MET A 137 3.95 8.42 -13.19
CA MET A 137 3.56 9.26 -12.05
C MET A 137 4.23 10.64 -12.12
N VAL A 138 5.56 10.69 -12.30
CA VAL A 138 6.33 11.93 -12.30
C VAL A 138 6.21 12.71 -13.61
N LYS A 139 6.41 12.05 -14.75
CA LYS A 139 6.57 12.73 -16.04
C LYS A 139 5.25 13.01 -16.74
N VAL A 140 4.28 12.11 -16.64
CA VAL A 140 2.99 12.23 -17.33
C VAL A 140 1.97 12.90 -16.42
N GLU A 141 1.78 12.35 -15.23
CA GLU A 141 0.71 12.74 -14.31
C GLU A 141 1.11 13.90 -13.39
N LYS A 142 2.40 14.24 -13.36
CA LYS A 142 2.98 15.34 -12.56
C LYS A 142 2.69 15.22 -11.07
N ILE A 143 2.53 13.99 -10.56
CA ILE A 143 2.37 13.72 -9.15
C ILE A 143 3.75 13.70 -8.50
N VAL A 144 3.90 14.45 -7.40
CA VAL A 144 5.15 14.52 -6.63
C VAL A 144 5.30 13.22 -5.83
N PRO A 145 6.39 12.46 -6.01
CA PRO A 145 6.72 11.30 -5.18
C PRO A 145 6.84 11.68 -3.71
N ASN A 146 6.63 10.71 -2.83
CA ASN A 146 6.92 10.85 -1.40
C ASN A 146 7.86 9.73 -0.93
N SER A 147 8.18 9.73 0.37
CA SER A 147 9.00 8.70 1.04
C SER A 147 8.57 7.27 0.65
N ILE A 148 7.26 6.99 0.72
CA ILE A 148 6.69 5.67 0.41
C ILE A 148 6.93 5.28 -1.07
N THR A 149 6.87 6.25 -2.00
CA THR A 149 7.19 6.00 -3.42
C THR A 149 8.62 5.47 -3.56
N PHE A 150 9.58 6.09 -2.87
CA PHE A 150 10.99 5.70 -2.94
C PHE A 150 11.27 4.38 -2.23
N VAL A 151 10.57 4.04 -1.15
CA VAL A 151 10.62 2.67 -0.58
C VAL A 151 10.27 1.62 -1.65
N GLY A 152 9.20 1.83 -2.40
CA GLY A 152 8.80 0.90 -3.46
C GLY A 152 9.81 0.80 -4.60
N VAL A 153 10.33 1.94 -5.08
CA VAL A 153 11.35 1.98 -6.14
C VAL A 153 12.66 1.30 -5.69
N LEU A 154 13.15 1.62 -4.49
CA LEU A 154 14.39 1.05 -3.95
C LEU A 154 14.25 -0.45 -3.70
N SER A 155 13.12 -0.90 -3.13
CA SER A 155 12.84 -2.32 -2.91
C SER A 155 12.87 -3.13 -4.21
N ALA A 156 12.37 -2.56 -5.31
CA ALA A 156 12.40 -3.23 -6.61
C ALA A 156 13.83 -3.41 -7.14
N CYS A 157 14.75 -2.47 -6.88
CA CYS A 157 16.15 -2.59 -7.28
C CYS A 157 16.85 -3.81 -6.62
N ASN A 158 16.40 -4.23 -5.43
CA ASN A 158 16.97 -5.35 -4.68
C ASN A 158 16.78 -6.68 -5.40
N HIS A 159 15.62 -6.88 -6.02
CA HIS A 159 15.26 -8.16 -6.65
C HIS A 159 16.09 -8.48 -7.91
N ARG A 160 16.63 -7.47 -8.60
CA ARG A 160 17.45 -7.65 -9.81
C ARG A 160 18.92 -7.25 -9.64
N GLY A 161 19.36 -6.98 -8.41
CA GLY A 161 20.75 -6.57 -8.13
C GLY A 161 21.14 -5.27 -8.86
N LYS A 162 20.17 -4.40 -9.11
CA LYS A 162 20.39 -3.14 -9.84
C LYS A 162 20.95 -2.06 -8.92
N VAL A 163 22.16 -2.31 -8.40
CA VAL A 163 22.75 -1.48 -7.35
C VAL A 163 22.87 -0.01 -7.77
N ASN A 164 23.31 0.25 -9.00
CA ASN A 164 23.47 1.61 -9.50
C ASN A 164 22.14 2.36 -9.60
N GLU A 165 21.06 1.70 -10.05
CA GLU A 165 19.73 2.32 -10.12
C GLU A 165 19.22 2.66 -8.71
N GLY A 166 19.41 1.75 -7.74
CA GLY A 166 19.02 2.01 -6.35
C GLY A 166 19.74 3.21 -5.74
N ILE A 167 21.06 3.32 -5.95
CA ILE A 167 21.84 4.49 -5.49
C ILE A 167 21.35 5.76 -6.18
N VAL A 168 21.14 5.73 -7.50
CA VAL A 168 20.64 6.90 -8.25
C VAL A 168 19.29 7.35 -7.72
N HIS A 169 18.35 6.45 -7.48
CA HIS A 169 17.03 6.81 -6.96
C HIS A 169 17.07 7.32 -5.51
N PHE A 170 17.98 6.80 -4.68
CA PHE A 170 18.22 7.35 -3.35
C PHE A 170 18.83 8.76 -3.40
N ASP A 171 19.75 9.00 -4.32
CA ASP A 171 20.31 10.34 -4.57
C ASP A 171 19.25 11.32 -5.08
N VAL A 172 18.37 10.89 -6.00
CA VAL A 172 17.24 11.70 -6.47
C VAL A 172 16.32 12.07 -5.29
N MET A 173 15.97 11.11 -4.44
CA MET A 173 15.15 11.34 -3.24
C MET A 173 15.75 12.41 -2.32
N THR A 174 17.05 12.35 -2.06
CA THR A 174 17.73 13.25 -1.11
C THR A 174 18.10 14.60 -1.72
N LYS A 175 18.62 14.62 -2.95
CA LYS A 175 19.18 15.83 -3.60
C LYS A 175 18.14 16.60 -4.40
N GLU A 176 17.25 15.91 -5.12
CA GLU A 176 16.24 16.58 -5.96
C GLU A 176 14.96 16.86 -5.17
N TYR A 177 14.49 15.88 -4.39
CA TYR A 177 13.27 16.03 -3.60
C TYR A 177 13.49 16.50 -2.16
N ASN A 178 14.75 16.64 -1.72
CA ASN A 178 15.10 17.11 -0.37
C ASN A 178 14.42 16.29 0.76
N MET A 179 14.20 15.00 0.54
CA MET A 179 13.61 14.13 1.55
C MET A 179 14.68 13.56 2.46
N GLU A 180 14.42 13.60 3.77
CA GLU A 180 15.27 12.94 4.76
C GLU A 180 15.08 11.41 4.69
N PRO A 181 16.14 10.64 4.46
CA PRO A 181 16.06 9.19 4.47
C PRO A 181 15.57 8.66 5.82
N GLN A 182 14.66 7.67 5.80
CA GLN A 182 14.16 6.98 6.97
C GLN A 182 14.74 5.56 7.02
N LEU A 183 14.49 4.84 8.12
CA LEU A 183 15.02 3.49 8.35
C LEU A 183 14.69 2.55 7.18
N GLU A 184 13.50 2.66 6.60
CA GLU A 184 13.03 1.85 5.49
C GLU A 184 13.87 2.07 4.22
N HIS A 185 14.26 3.32 3.93
CA HIS A 185 15.11 3.62 2.76
C HIS A 185 16.50 3.03 2.91
N TYR A 186 17.10 3.17 4.09
CA TYR A 186 18.38 2.55 4.39
C TYR A 186 18.29 1.03 4.37
N GLY A 187 17.22 0.45 4.93
CA GLY A 187 16.95 -0.98 4.89
C GLY A 187 16.93 -1.51 3.46
N CYS A 188 16.28 -0.79 2.52
CA CYS A 188 16.29 -1.16 1.11
C CYS A 188 17.70 -1.17 0.53
N LEU A 189 18.51 -0.13 0.77
CA LEU A 189 19.89 -0.06 0.26
C LEU A 189 20.83 -1.09 0.89
N VAL A 190 20.67 -1.38 2.18
CA VAL A 190 21.46 -2.41 2.86
C VAL A 190 21.14 -3.77 2.26
N ASP A 191 19.87 -4.10 2.04
CA ASP A 191 19.46 -5.35 1.37
C ASP A 191 19.99 -5.40 -0.08
N LEU A 192 19.94 -4.28 -0.81
CA LEU A 192 20.52 -4.16 -2.16
C LEU A 192 22.00 -4.53 -2.19
N PHE A 193 22.80 -3.91 -1.31
CA PHE A 193 24.24 -4.15 -1.22
C PHE A 193 24.55 -5.56 -0.75
N ALA A 194 23.81 -6.08 0.23
CA ALA A 194 23.98 -7.43 0.75
C ALA A 194 23.77 -8.48 -0.36
N ARG A 195 22.67 -8.37 -1.12
CA ARG A 195 22.36 -9.29 -2.23
C ARG A 195 23.36 -9.20 -3.38
N ALA A 196 23.95 -8.03 -3.59
CA ALA A 196 25.00 -7.82 -4.59
C ALA A 196 26.41 -8.27 -4.11
N GLY A 197 26.54 -8.78 -2.88
CA GLY A 197 27.83 -9.15 -2.29
C GLY A 197 28.72 -7.97 -1.91
N ARG A 198 28.20 -6.73 -1.92
CA ARG A 198 28.91 -5.49 -1.58
C ARG A 198 28.87 -5.24 -0.06
N VAL A 199 29.31 -6.23 0.72
CA VAL A 199 29.18 -6.25 2.19
C VAL A 199 29.85 -5.04 2.86
N ASN A 200 31.01 -4.60 2.37
CA ASN A 200 31.70 -3.44 2.93
C ASN A 200 30.88 -2.15 2.79
N GLU A 201 30.14 -2.00 1.69
CA GLU A 201 29.29 -0.83 1.47
C GLU A 201 28.02 -0.87 2.30
N ALA A 202 27.44 -2.06 2.46
CA ALA A 202 26.34 -2.27 3.41
C ALA A 202 26.77 -1.88 4.84
N LEU A 203 27.93 -2.35 5.30
CA LEU A 203 28.46 -2.04 6.64
C LEU A 203 28.80 -0.56 6.80
N ASN A 204 29.40 0.05 5.79
CA ASN A 204 29.72 1.48 5.81
C ASN A 204 28.44 2.32 5.87
N LEU A 205 27.41 1.95 5.09
CA LEU A 205 26.12 2.62 5.11
C LEU A 205 25.49 2.55 6.52
N VAL A 206 25.40 1.36 7.11
CA VAL A 206 24.87 1.16 8.47
C VAL A 206 25.62 2.00 9.51
N SER A 207 26.94 2.07 9.40
CA SER A 207 27.77 2.83 10.34
C SER A 207 27.57 4.35 10.23
N GLN A 208 27.16 4.85 9.07
CA GLN A 208 26.94 6.27 8.80
C GLN A 208 25.47 6.69 8.98
N MET A 209 24.56 5.75 9.25
CA MET A 209 23.15 6.08 9.44
C MET A 209 22.99 7.02 10.65
N PRO A 210 22.31 8.17 10.48
CA PRO A 210 22.04 9.08 11.60
C PRO A 210 20.93 8.54 12.53
N ILE A 211 20.37 7.37 12.21
CA ILE A 211 19.20 6.77 12.86
C ILE A 211 19.69 5.59 13.72
N LYS A 212 19.37 5.60 15.02
CA LYS A 212 19.65 4.45 15.90
C LYS A 212 18.76 3.27 15.48
N PRO A 213 19.28 2.03 15.42
CA PRO A 213 18.47 0.85 15.14
C PRO A 213 17.32 0.73 16.14
N ASP A 214 16.09 0.60 15.65
CA ASP A 214 14.95 0.14 16.45
C ASP A 214 15.07 -1.38 16.60
N ALA A 215 14.76 -1.88 17.80
CA ALA A 215 14.85 -3.29 18.19
C ALA A 215 13.72 -4.17 17.61
N VAL A 216 12.92 -3.66 16.67
CA VAL A 216 11.84 -4.42 16.02
C VAL A 216 12.24 -4.78 14.60
N ILE A 217 13.03 -5.86 14.47
CA ILE A 217 13.09 -6.71 13.29
C ILE A 217 12.97 -8.16 13.75
#